data_AF-A0A0C1HDK9-F1
#
_entry.id   AF-A0A0C1HDK9-F1
#
_cell.length_a   1.000
_cell.length_b   1.000
_cell.length_c   1.000
_cell.angle_alpha   90.00
_cell.angle_beta   90.00
_cell.angle_gamma   90.00
#
_symmetry.space_group_name_H-M   'P 1'
#
loop_
_entity.id
_entity.type
_entity.pdbx_description
1 polymer ?
#
loop_
_entity_poly.entity_id
_entity_poly.type
_entity_poly.pdbx_seq_one_letter_code
_entity_poly.pdbx_strand_id
1 'polypeptide(L)'
;MKKVFLMTLLSLAVISCDTKDKSVPSSPKGEPSDYLRDKADRYAVEKTPLDQSESEADRTITQKIRQAIVKDDSLSMNAKNIRIITIDGVVTLRGPIATLEEREIIIGKTKEIPGIRKIENQLEITGKKY
;
A
#
# COMPACT_ATOMS: atom_id res chain seq x y z
N MET A 1 5.26 -0.77 76.26
CA MET A 1 4.10 0.16 76.36
C MET A 1 4.51 1.53 75.82
N LYS A 2 3.53 2.35 75.40
CA LYS A 2 3.64 3.77 74.96
C LYS A 2 4.17 3.99 73.53
N LYS A 3 3.50 4.92 72.83
CA LYS A 3 3.64 5.29 71.41
C LYS A 3 4.14 6.74 71.30
N VAL A 4 5.02 7.07 70.35
CA VAL A 4 5.17 8.40 69.67
C VAL A 4 5.82 8.09 68.31
N PHE A 5 5.20 8.21 67.13
CA PHE A 5 4.69 9.37 66.37
C PHE A 5 5.78 10.25 65.73
N LEU A 6 6.04 10.06 64.42
CA LEU A 6 6.49 11.14 63.54
C LEU A 6 6.00 10.87 62.11
N MET A 7 5.16 11.77 61.59
CA MET A 7 4.69 11.76 60.21
C MET A 7 5.68 12.52 59.33
N THR A 8 6.01 12.00 58.15
CA THR A 8 6.52 12.79 57.04
C THR A 8 5.67 12.53 55.80
N LEU A 9 5.04 13.60 55.30
CA LEU A 9 4.15 13.56 54.14
C LEU A 9 4.97 13.62 52.86
N LEU A 10 4.75 12.68 51.94
CA LEU A 10 5.27 12.76 50.58
C LEU A 10 4.28 13.57 49.73
N SER A 11 4.70 14.73 49.25
CA SER A 11 3.81 15.73 48.65
C SER A 11 3.40 15.40 47.20
N LEU A 12 2.10 15.54 46.91
CA LEU A 12 1.60 15.70 45.54
C LEU A 12 2.13 17.01 44.92
N ALA A 13 2.45 16.96 43.63
CA ALA A 13 2.56 18.14 42.79
C ALA A 13 1.57 18.00 41.62
N VAL A 14 0.46 18.74 41.67
CA VAL A 14 -0.52 18.86 40.59
C VAL A 14 -0.31 20.24 39.96
N ILE A 15 0.20 20.30 38.74
CA ILE A 15 0.38 21.57 38.02
C ILE A 15 -0.89 21.83 37.20
N SER A 16 -1.71 22.73 37.71
CA SER A 16 -2.82 23.35 36.99
C SER A 16 -2.38 24.71 36.47
N CYS A 17 -2.64 25.01 35.19
CA CYS A 17 -2.56 26.35 34.62
C CYS A 17 -3.63 26.53 33.55
N ASP A 18 -4.62 27.36 33.84
CA ASP A 18 -5.61 27.89 32.89
C ASP A 18 -5.68 29.40 33.12
N THR A 19 -5.43 30.22 32.10
CA THR A 19 -5.80 31.65 32.09
C THR A 19 -5.75 32.25 30.69
N LYS A 20 -6.51 33.34 30.48
CA LYS A 20 -6.89 33.88 29.16
C LYS A 20 -6.24 35.23 28.81
N ASP A 21 -6.23 35.52 27.50
CA ASP A 21 -6.51 36.83 26.87
C ASP A 21 -5.43 37.94 26.75
N LYS A 22 -5.04 38.32 25.50
CA LYS A 22 -5.26 39.66 24.88
C LYS A 22 -4.39 40.05 23.63
N SER A 23 -5.03 40.80 22.72
CA SER A 23 -4.51 41.83 21.77
C SER A 23 -3.85 41.49 20.41
N VAL A 24 -4.05 42.40 19.43
CA VAL A 24 -3.97 42.26 17.94
C VAL A 24 -2.81 43.11 17.35
N PRO A 25 -2.31 42.83 16.11
CA PRO A 25 -2.80 43.47 14.85
C PRO A 25 -2.76 42.50 13.62
N SER A 26 -3.17 42.78 12.35
CA SER A 26 -4.00 43.80 11.65
C SER A 26 -4.31 43.32 10.20
N SER A 27 -5.30 43.89 9.50
CA SER A 27 -5.64 43.56 8.09
C SER A 27 -4.72 44.20 7.03
N PRO A 28 -4.75 43.71 5.77
CA PRO A 28 -5.46 44.47 4.72
C PRO A 28 -6.47 43.65 3.89
N LYS A 29 -7.34 44.37 3.17
CA LYS A 29 -8.41 43.83 2.30
C LYS A 29 -7.88 43.24 0.98
N GLY A 30 -8.62 42.28 0.44
CA GLY A 30 -8.55 41.87 -0.97
C GLY A 30 -9.55 40.78 -1.33
N GLU A 31 -10.79 41.15 -1.69
CA GLU A 31 -11.65 40.32 -2.56
C GLU A 31 -11.46 40.81 -4.01
N PRO A 32 -11.67 39.96 -5.02
CA PRO A 32 -13.04 39.76 -5.51
C PRO A 32 -13.47 38.29 -5.65
N SER A 33 -14.70 38.03 -5.19
CA SER A 33 -15.67 37.08 -5.75
C SER A 33 -15.24 36.09 -6.84
N ASP A 34 -15.49 34.80 -6.59
CA ASP A 34 -16.32 34.04 -7.54
C ASP A 34 -17.17 32.98 -6.81
N TYR A 35 -18.44 33.30 -6.59
CA TYR A 35 -19.43 32.29 -6.23
C TYR A 35 -19.77 31.50 -7.50
N LEU A 36 -19.77 30.16 -7.41
CA LEU A 36 -20.17 29.15 -8.44
C LEU A 36 -19.02 28.28 -9.00
N ARG A 37 -18.49 27.34 -8.20
CA ARG A 37 -17.90 26.09 -8.76
C ARG A 37 -18.23 24.78 -8.03
N ASP A 38 -19.23 24.74 -7.15
CA ASP A 38 -19.59 23.52 -6.40
C ASP A 38 -20.54 22.56 -7.15
N LYS A 39 -20.49 22.53 -8.49
CA LYS A 39 -21.37 21.71 -9.35
C LYS A 39 -20.66 21.16 -10.60
N ALA A 40 -19.62 20.35 -10.39
CA ALA A 40 -19.07 19.49 -11.45
C ALA A 40 -18.57 18.12 -10.94
N ASP A 41 -17.97 18.05 -9.75
CA ASP A 41 -17.06 16.94 -9.43
C ASP A 41 -17.66 15.79 -8.59
N ARG A 42 -19.00 15.71 -8.45
CA ARG A 42 -19.67 14.61 -7.71
C ARG A 42 -19.70 13.24 -8.40
N TYR A 43 -18.89 13.06 -9.46
CA TYR A 43 -18.49 11.75 -9.97
C TYR A 43 -16.97 11.66 -10.23
N ALA A 44 -16.18 12.58 -9.68
CA ALA A 44 -14.77 12.31 -9.46
C ALA A 44 -14.67 11.35 -8.26
N VAL A 45 -14.34 10.09 -8.53
CA VAL A 45 -13.74 9.23 -7.50
C VAL A 45 -12.36 9.83 -7.24
N GLU A 46 -12.31 10.74 -6.27
CA GLU A 46 -11.11 11.48 -5.89
C GLU A 46 -10.08 10.49 -5.34
N LYS A 47 -9.10 10.12 -6.17
CA LYS A 47 -8.08 9.12 -5.84
C LYS A 47 -7.30 9.58 -4.61
N THR A 48 -7.56 8.96 -3.47
CA THR A 48 -6.85 9.25 -2.23
C THR A 48 -5.40 8.80 -2.33
N PRO A 49 -4.48 9.31 -1.48
CA PRO A 49 -3.10 8.82 -1.43
C PRO A 49 -2.96 7.31 -1.17
N LEU A 50 -4.01 6.65 -0.65
CA LEU A 50 -4.04 5.19 -0.46
C LEU A 50 -4.42 4.45 -1.76
N ASP A 51 -5.24 5.05 -2.62
CA ASP A 51 -5.59 4.53 -3.96
C ASP A 51 -4.42 4.66 -4.96
N GLN A 52 -3.43 5.48 -4.65
CA GLN A 52 -2.25 5.73 -5.49
C GLN A 52 -1.17 4.65 -5.37
N SER A 53 -1.18 3.84 -4.30
CA SER A 53 -0.09 2.91 -4.01
C SER A 53 -0.20 1.59 -4.79
N GLU A 54 -1.41 1.08 -4.99
CA GLU A 54 -1.72 -0.12 -5.78
C GLU A 54 -3.18 -0.05 -6.21
N SER A 55 -3.50 0.03 -7.51
CA SER A 55 -4.89 0.13 -7.96
C SER A 55 -5.66 -1.18 -7.72
N GLU A 56 -6.96 -1.12 -7.43
CA GLU A 56 -7.77 -2.33 -7.23
C GLU A 56 -7.80 -3.26 -8.46
N ALA A 57 -7.62 -2.71 -9.66
CA ALA A 57 -7.42 -3.48 -10.88
C ALA A 57 -6.09 -4.27 -10.86
N ASP A 58 -4.99 -3.62 -10.49
CA ASP A 58 -3.65 -4.22 -10.44
C ASP A 58 -3.53 -5.28 -9.33
N ARG A 59 -4.18 -5.02 -8.18
CA ARG A 59 -4.36 -6.01 -7.11
C ARG A 59 -5.11 -7.24 -7.60
N THR A 60 -6.23 -7.04 -8.30
CA THR A 60 -7.04 -8.13 -8.87
C THR A 60 -6.25 -8.95 -9.90
N ILE A 61 -5.48 -8.28 -10.77
CA ILE A 61 -4.59 -8.95 -11.74
C ILE A 61 -3.53 -9.77 -10.99
N THR A 62 -2.81 -9.18 -10.04
CA THR A 62 -1.76 -9.83 -9.25
C THR A 62 -2.29 -11.05 -8.51
N GLN A 63 -3.46 -10.96 -7.89
CA GLN A 63 -4.13 -12.06 -7.20
C GLN A 63 -4.49 -13.20 -8.17
N LYS A 64 -5.05 -12.90 -9.34
CA LYS A 64 -5.37 -13.91 -10.36
C LYS A 64 -4.12 -14.63 -10.86
N ILE A 65 -3.02 -13.90 -11.12
CA ILE A 65 -1.74 -14.50 -11.55
C ILE A 65 -1.22 -15.44 -10.45
N ARG A 66 -1.18 -14.97 -9.19
CA ARG A 66 -0.73 -15.79 -8.05
C ARG A 66 -1.57 -17.06 -7.91
N GLN A 67 -2.89 -16.96 -8.01
CA GLN A 67 -3.78 -18.11 -7.94
C GLN A 67 -3.54 -19.10 -9.09
N ALA A 68 -3.41 -18.62 -10.33
CA ALA A 68 -3.18 -19.48 -11.48
C ALA A 68 -1.85 -20.24 -11.41
N ILE A 69 -0.80 -19.58 -10.91
CA ILE A 69 0.53 -20.19 -10.71
C ILE A 69 0.52 -21.19 -9.55
N VAL A 70 -0.02 -20.82 -8.39
CA VAL A 70 0.01 -21.70 -7.19
C VAL A 70 -0.83 -22.96 -7.39
N LYS A 71 -1.94 -22.88 -8.13
CA LYS A 71 -2.83 -24.01 -8.47
C LYS A 71 -2.25 -25.01 -9.48
N ASP A 72 -1.13 -24.70 -10.14
CA ASP A 72 -0.53 -25.60 -11.12
C ASP A 72 0.54 -26.49 -10.45
N ASP A 73 0.29 -27.78 -10.36
CA ASP A 73 1.19 -28.74 -9.72
C ASP A 73 2.36 -29.20 -10.59
N SER A 74 2.42 -28.79 -11.87
CA SER A 74 3.62 -28.98 -12.70
C SER A 74 4.73 -27.98 -12.37
N LEU A 75 4.40 -26.85 -11.70
CA LEU A 75 5.36 -25.80 -11.35
C LEU A 75 6.08 -26.11 -10.03
N SER A 76 7.41 -25.95 -10.02
CA SER A 76 8.24 -26.09 -8.82
C SER A 76 7.90 -25.07 -7.74
N MET A 77 8.37 -25.33 -6.51
CA MET A 77 8.24 -24.38 -5.41
C MET A 77 8.92 -23.04 -5.68
N ASN A 78 9.98 -23.00 -6.50
CA ASN A 78 10.61 -21.75 -6.92
C ASN A 78 9.67 -20.95 -7.84
N ALA A 79 9.11 -21.62 -8.86
CA ALA A 79 8.10 -21.05 -9.75
C ALA A 79 6.84 -20.56 -9.00
N LYS A 80 6.36 -21.29 -7.98
CA LYS A 80 5.22 -20.84 -7.15
C LYS A 80 5.53 -19.62 -6.27
N ASN A 81 6.80 -19.41 -5.91
CA ASN A 81 7.27 -18.34 -5.03
C ASN A 81 7.85 -17.11 -5.76
N ILE A 82 7.72 -17.01 -7.09
CA ILE A 82 8.18 -15.81 -7.82
C ILE A 82 7.51 -14.53 -7.31
N ARG A 83 8.18 -13.39 -7.53
CA ARG A 83 7.62 -12.06 -7.32
C ARG A 83 6.79 -11.67 -8.53
N ILE A 84 5.54 -11.26 -8.27
CA ILE A 84 4.60 -10.73 -9.25
C ILE A 84 4.34 -9.29 -8.81
N ILE A 85 4.57 -8.34 -9.71
CA ILE A 85 4.36 -6.91 -9.47
C ILE A 85 3.48 -6.43 -10.63
N THR A 86 2.36 -5.78 -10.36
CA THR A 86 1.51 -5.20 -11.41
C THR A 86 1.36 -3.72 -11.13
N ILE A 87 1.72 -2.86 -12.08
CA ILE A 87 1.55 -1.41 -11.95
C ILE A 87 0.91 -0.92 -13.25
N ASP A 88 -0.29 -0.34 -13.16
CA ASP A 88 -1.11 0.07 -14.30
C ASP A 88 -1.19 -1.02 -15.39
N GLY A 89 -1.57 -2.24 -15.03
CA GLY A 89 -1.68 -3.39 -15.94
C GLY A 89 -0.37 -3.85 -16.59
N VAL A 90 0.79 -3.31 -16.19
CA VAL A 90 2.11 -3.82 -16.59
C VAL A 90 2.56 -4.83 -15.54
N VAL A 91 2.59 -6.10 -15.91
CA VAL A 91 2.97 -7.21 -15.03
C VAL A 91 4.46 -7.49 -15.17
N THR A 92 5.20 -7.41 -14.07
CA THR A 92 6.61 -7.83 -13.98
C THR A 92 6.72 -9.14 -13.20
N LEU A 93 7.35 -10.14 -13.80
CA LEU A 93 7.57 -11.48 -13.24
C LEU A 93 9.06 -11.66 -12.91
N ARG A 94 9.40 -11.86 -11.64
CA ARG A 94 10.81 -11.91 -11.16
C ARG A 94 11.08 -13.11 -10.26
N GLY A 95 12.22 -13.75 -10.46
CA GLY A 95 12.75 -14.76 -9.54
C GLY A 95 13.28 -16.01 -10.23
N PRO A 96 13.86 -16.94 -9.45
CA PRO A 96 14.41 -18.18 -9.97
C PRO A 96 13.31 -19.17 -10.37
N ILE A 97 13.54 -19.90 -11.46
CA ILE A 97 12.75 -21.04 -11.94
C ILE A 97 13.70 -22.17 -12.35
N ALA A 98 13.22 -23.41 -12.33
CA ALA A 98 14.00 -24.59 -12.68
C ALA A 98 14.17 -24.77 -14.19
N THR A 99 13.14 -24.53 -15.01
CA THR A 99 13.18 -24.87 -16.45
C THR A 99 12.66 -23.77 -17.38
N LEU A 100 12.90 -23.94 -18.69
CA LEU A 100 12.30 -23.10 -19.73
C LEU A 100 10.78 -23.36 -19.85
N GLU A 101 10.35 -24.61 -19.65
CA GLU A 101 8.94 -25.00 -19.68
C GLU A 101 8.12 -24.27 -18.60
N GLU A 102 8.64 -24.17 -17.37
CA GLU A 102 8.01 -23.36 -16.32
C GLU A 102 7.86 -21.89 -16.72
N ARG A 103 8.85 -21.31 -17.39
CA ARG A 103 8.76 -19.93 -17.91
C ARG A 103 7.60 -19.78 -18.88
N GLU A 104 7.45 -20.74 -19.80
CA GLU A 104 6.40 -20.72 -20.83
C GLU A 104 5.02 -20.91 -20.20
N ILE A 105 4.87 -21.84 -19.25
CA ILE A 105 3.64 -22.06 -18.48
C ILE A 105 3.24 -20.80 -17.69
N ILE A 106 4.18 -20.18 -16.95
CA ILE A 106 3.93 -18.95 -16.19
C ILE A 106 3.49 -17.80 -17.11
N ILE A 107 4.18 -17.61 -18.24
CA ILE A 107 3.83 -16.57 -19.22
C ILE A 107 2.48 -16.84 -19.87
N GLY A 108 2.17 -18.11 -20.19
CA GLY A 108 0.88 -18.54 -20.73
C GLY A 108 -0.28 -18.15 -19.81
N LYS A 109 -0.24 -18.63 -18.55
CA LYS A 109 -1.24 -18.28 -17.53
C LYS A 109 -1.36 -16.78 -17.28
N THR A 110 -0.25 -16.05 -17.36
CA THR A 110 -0.27 -14.60 -17.21
C THR A 110 -1.00 -13.93 -18.37
N LYS A 111 -0.85 -14.39 -19.61
CA LYS A 111 -1.55 -13.85 -20.79
C LYS A 111 -3.07 -14.08 -20.77
N GLU A 112 -3.53 -15.13 -20.09
CA GLU A 112 -4.97 -15.46 -19.98
C GLU A 112 -5.77 -14.47 -19.10
N ILE A 113 -5.09 -13.60 -18.35
CA ILE A 113 -5.73 -12.73 -17.35
C ILE A 113 -6.12 -11.38 -17.96
N PRO A 114 -7.43 -11.02 -17.97
CA PRO A 114 -7.88 -9.75 -18.53
C PRO A 114 -7.35 -8.52 -17.77
N GLY A 115 -7.12 -7.43 -18.49
CA GLY A 115 -6.65 -6.15 -17.96
C GLY A 115 -5.14 -5.93 -18.05
N ILE A 116 -4.37 -6.97 -18.37
CA ILE A 116 -2.92 -6.86 -18.58
C ILE A 116 -2.63 -6.17 -19.92
N ARG A 117 -1.79 -5.14 -19.88
CA ARG A 117 -1.34 -4.37 -21.05
C ARG A 117 0.02 -4.83 -21.57
N LYS A 118 0.90 -5.29 -20.67
CA LYS A 118 2.27 -5.73 -20.98
C LYS A 118 2.74 -6.74 -19.94
N ILE A 119 3.56 -7.71 -20.36
CA ILE A 119 4.26 -8.64 -19.48
C ILE A 119 5.76 -8.42 -19.64
N GLU A 120 6.44 -8.14 -18.53
CA GLU A 120 7.89 -8.05 -18.42
C GLU A 120 8.43 -9.32 -17.75
N ASN A 121 8.99 -10.21 -18.58
CA ASN A 121 9.61 -11.43 -18.10
C ASN A 121 11.04 -11.14 -17.61
N GLN A 122 11.25 -11.27 -16.30
CA GLN A 122 12.54 -11.15 -15.61
C GLN A 122 12.78 -12.42 -14.77
N LEU A 123 12.35 -13.58 -15.29
CA LEU A 123 12.51 -14.90 -14.67
C LEU A 123 13.86 -15.52 -15.04
N GLU A 124 14.61 -15.93 -14.02
CA GLU A 124 15.97 -16.48 -14.14
C GLU A 124 15.92 -18.01 -14.09
N ILE A 125 16.42 -18.69 -15.12
CA ILE A 125 16.47 -20.16 -15.13
C ILE A 125 17.72 -20.60 -14.36
N THR A 126 17.53 -21.15 -13.17
CA THR A 126 18.60 -21.57 -12.24
C THR A 126 18.67 -23.08 -12.05
N GLY A 127 17.82 -23.86 -12.74
CA GLY A 127 17.89 -25.32 -12.70
C GLY A 127 19.19 -25.84 -13.31
N LYS A 128 19.88 -26.73 -12.59
CA LYS A 128 21.00 -27.48 -13.15
C LYS A 128 20.49 -28.42 -14.24
N LYS A 129 21.08 -28.34 -15.43
CA LYS A 129 21.17 -29.50 -16.31
C LYS A 129 22.06 -30.54 -15.63
N TYR A 130 21.53 -31.75 -15.50
CA TYR A 130 22.26 -32.96 -15.15
C TYR A 130 22.40 -33.82 -16.40
#